data_AF-A0A7S0B7E6-F1
#
_entry.id   AF-A0A7S0B7E6-F1
#
_cell.length_a   1.000
_cell.length_b   1.000
_cell.length_c   1.000
_cell.angle_alpha   90.00
_cell.angle_beta   90.00
_cell.angle_gamma   90.00
#
_symmetry.space_group_name_H-M   'P 1'
#
loop_
_entity.id
_entity.type
_entity.pdbx_description
1 polymer ?
#
loop_
_entity_poly.entity_id
_entity_poly.type
_entity_poly.pdbx_seq_one_letter_code
_entity_poly.pdbx_strand_id
1 'polypeptide(L)'
;AILAQGRSRLCKPREPMKLALVAAAFAFAEAGVLRDLDHRLAAQAEADRAASEAAGCWCKELSEALASRQREAELELQGLEARKRVQHFDNEGLRLEVAGHEAQAREHERALDAGAGIAAKEQAAYEDELTSHESALKAIRKAMGTIPQGSGAEVHAALRGLENTFTEKMEAAQEAHSNKMGEALDSKAEMLRLAKEAAAAKSARLAAGVQAVEKATTRIELYTAQQEADAVLSTSTGALCERLERESAERVQKRQRAQLAISQANAQAAQEASRQAMSNAVTFLHRGSRAGLLSADVSELVAESVGIQSKLTQMLSTVVMDAHLVQSSAVDAELKGAVESLGQEAQQSLDSLPESFDELRSAGGKSVQADQALHAEHALADES
;
A
#
# COMPACT_ATOMS: atom_id res chain seq x y z
N ALA A 1 41.08 -51.77 -46.83
CA ALA A 1 39.84 -52.47 -46.43
C ALA A 1 38.65 -51.68 -46.96
N ILE A 2 37.76 -52.14 -47.87
CA ILE A 2 37.38 -53.52 -48.26
C ILE A 2 36.91 -54.29 -47.01
N LEU A 3 35.65 -54.67 -46.77
CA LEU A 3 34.54 -55.23 -47.57
C LEU A 3 33.18 -54.72 -47.01
N ALA A 4 31.97 -54.93 -47.56
CA ALA A 4 31.42 -55.32 -48.88
C ALA A 4 29.97 -54.78 -48.93
N GLN A 5 29.41 -54.27 -50.03
CA GLN A 5 28.85 -55.02 -51.18
C GLN A 5 27.96 -56.23 -50.85
N GLY A 6 26.65 -56.00 -50.77
CA GLY A 6 25.61 -57.03 -50.91
C GLY A 6 24.66 -56.68 -52.06
N ARG A 7 24.87 -57.26 -53.26
CA ARG A 7 23.98 -57.10 -54.43
C ARG A 7 23.12 -58.35 -54.60
N SER A 8 21.81 -58.22 -54.42
CA SER A 8 20.82 -59.19 -54.91
C SER A 8 20.06 -58.60 -56.10
N ARG A 9 19.77 -59.43 -57.11
CA ARG A 9 19.15 -59.01 -58.38
C ARG A 9 17.72 -59.52 -58.52
N LEU A 10 16.91 -58.73 -59.24
CA LEU A 10 15.79 -59.16 -60.09
C LEU A 10 14.65 -59.96 -59.44
N CYS A 11 13.50 -59.31 -59.34
CA CYS A 11 12.27 -59.88 -59.87
C CYS A 11 11.44 -58.75 -60.53
N LYS A 12 10.77 -59.02 -61.66
CA LYS A 12 10.10 -57.99 -62.47
C LYS A 12 8.66 -58.43 -62.81
N PRO A 13 7.65 -57.98 -62.06
CA PRO A 13 6.25 -58.29 -62.38
C PRO A 13 5.77 -57.55 -63.63
N ARG A 14 4.75 -58.10 -64.29
CA ARG A 14 4.03 -57.47 -65.40
C ARG A 14 2.97 -56.50 -64.87
N GLU A 15 2.69 -55.45 -65.63
CA GLU A 15 1.41 -54.73 -65.56
C GLU A 15 0.31 -55.65 -66.13
N PRO A 16 -0.90 -55.69 -65.55
CA PRO A 16 -1.82 -54.56 -65.65
C PRO A 16 -2.66 -54.28 -64.38
N MET A 17 -2.39 -53.18 -63.66
CA MET A 17 -3.29 -52.72 -62.58
C MET A 17 -3.23 -51.22 -62.24
N LYS A 18 -2.68 -50.38 -63.14
CA LYS A 18 -2.38 -48.96 -62.85
C LYS A 18 -3.58 -48.03 -62.62
N LEU A 19 -4.81 -48.43 -62.95
CA LEU A 19 -6.01 -47.59 -62.72
C LEU A 19 -6.63 -47.80 -61.32
N ALA A 20 -6.67 -49.04 -60.83
CA ALA A 20 -7.22 -49.33 -59.49
C ALA A 20 -6.30 -48.81 -58.37
N LEU A 21 -4.97 -48.93 -58.55
CA LEU A 21 -3.99 -48.56 -57.53
C LEU A 21 -3.90 -47.04 -57.32
N VAL A 22 -4.18 -46.23 -58.35
CA VAL A 22 -4.26 -44.77 -58.22
C VAL A 22 -5.52 -44.35 -57.45
N ALA A 23 -6.69 -44.92 -57.75
CA ALA A 23 -7.92 -44.63 -57.00
C ALA A 23 -7.78 -44.98 -55.51
N ALA A 24 -7.18 -46.14 -55.19
CA ALA A 24 -6.86 -46.52 -53.82
C ALA A 24 -5.87 -45.55 -53.15
N ALA A 25 -4.84 -45.09 -53.88
CA ALA A 25 -3.85 -44.15 -53.34
C ALA A 25 -4.46 -42.77 -53.00
N PHE A 26 -5.44 -42.28 -53.76
CA PHE A 26 -6.17 -41.05 -53.41
C PHE A 26 -7.02 -41.23 -52.13
N ALA A 27 -7.79 -42.33 -52.02
CA ALA A 27 -8.55 -42.62 -50.80
C ALA A 27 -7.66 -42.77 -49.55
N PHE A 28 -6.46 -43.36 -49.69
CA PHE A 28 -5.48 -43.42 -48.60
C PHE A 28 -4.84 -42.07 -48.26
N ALA A 29 -4.69 -41.16 -49.23
CA ALA A 29 -4.21 -39.80 -48.97
C ALA A 29 -5.25 -38.98 -48.17
N GLU A 30 -6.53 -39.03 -48.55
CA GLU A 30 -7.62 -38.33 -47.85
C GLU A 30 -7.83 -38.87 -46.43
N ALA A 31 -7.79 -40.21 -46.24
CA ALA A 31 -7.80 -40.83 -44.91
C ALA A 31 -6.57 -40.49 -44.05
N GLY A 32 -5.44 -40.13 -44.69
CA GLY A 32 -4.26 -39.59 -44.00
C GLY A 32 -4.50 -38.17 -43.47
N VAL A 33 -5.12 -37.29 -44.28
CA VAL A 33 -5.42 -35.90 -43.90
C VAL A 33 -6.39 -35.85 -42.71
N LEU A 34 -7.47 -36.65 -42.71
CA LEU A 34 -8.42 -36.68 -41.59
C LEU A 34 -7.77 -37.17 -40.27
N ARG A 35 -6.80 -38.08 -40.34
CA ARG A 35 -6.05 -38.55 -39.16
C ARG A 35 -5.04 -37.54 -38.64
N ASP A 36 -4.35 -36.82 -39.52
CA ASP A 36 -3.45 -35.73 -39.11
C ASP A 36 -4.26 -34.58 -38.48
N LEU A 37 -5.42 -34.24 -39.05
CA LEU A 37 -6.32 -33.21 -38.52
C LEU A 37 -6.89 -33.58 -37.13
N ASP A 38 -7.31 -34.84 -36.93
CA ASP A 38 -7.76 -35.33 -35.62
C ASP A 38 -6.65 -35.25 -34.55
N HIS A 39 -5.43 -35.67 -34.90
CA HIS A 39 -4.27 -35.58 -34.02
C HIS A 39 -3.88 -34.12 -33.71
N ARG A 40 -3.94 -33.21 -34.70
CA ARG A 40 -3.74 -31.76 -34.48
C ARG A 40 -4.80 -31.17 -33.56
N LEU A 41 -6.08 -31.47 -33.78
CA LEU A 41 -7.17 -30.98 -32.94
C LEU A 41 -7.07 -31.51 -31.50
N ALA A 42 -6.63 -32.76 -31.31
CA ALA A 42 -6.34 -33.32 -29.99
C ALA A 42 -5.16 -32.59 -29.30
N ALA A 43 -4.08 -32.31 -30.04
CA ALA A 43 -2.94 -31.55 -29.52
C ALA A 43 -3.30 -30.09 -29.17
N GLN A 44 -4.07 -29.42 -30.04
CA GLN A 44 -4.63 -28.09 -29.77
C GLN A 44 -5.59 -28.11 -28.55
N ALA A 45 -6.37 -29.17 -28.37
CA ALA A 45 -7.27 -29.31 -27.23
C ALA A 45 -6.52 -29.37 -25.89
N GLU A 46 -5.46 -30.18 -25.79
CA GLU A 46 -4.66 -30.25 -24.56
C GLU A 46 -3.82 -28.97 -24.34
N ALA A 47 -3.35 -28.32 -25.40
CA ALA A 47 -2.63 -27.04 -25.30
C ALA A 47 -3.50 -25.89 -24.79
N ASP A 48 -4.69 -25.70 -25.36
CA ASP A 48 -5.66 -24.68 -24.90
C ASP A 48 -6.21 -25.01 -23.51
N ARG A 49 -6.39 -26.30 -23.19
CA ARG A 49 -6.72 -26.73 -21.83
C ARG A 49 -5.63 -26.33 -20.84
N ALA A 50 -4.36 -26.61 -21.15
CA ALA A 50 -3.25 -26.25 -20.27
C ALA A 50 -3.12 -24.72 -20.12
N ALA A 51 -3.33 -23.96 -21.20
CA ALA A 51 -3.39 -22.50 -21.16
C ALA A 51 -4.55 -21.98 -20.29
N SER A 52 -5.72 -22.62 -20.35
CA SER A 52 -6.91 -22.23 -19.59
C SER A 52 -6.85 -22.64 -18.12
N GLU A 53 -6.31 -23.84 -17.79
CA GLU A 53 -6.03 -24.24 -16.41
C GLU A 53 -4.97 -23.31 -15.79
N ALA A 54 -3.95 -22.88 -16.55
CA ALA A 54 -2.94 -21.92 -16.08
C ALA A 54 -3.51 -20.49 -15.90
N ALA A 55 -4.31 -19.99 -16.85
CA ALA A 55 -4.98 -18.69 -16.74
C ALA A 55 -5.95 -18.67 -15.54
N GLY A 56 -6.67 -19.76 -15.28
CA GLY A 56 -7.53 -19.90 -14.10
C GLY A 56 -6.76 -19.84 -12.78
N CYS A 57 -5.57 -20.44 -12.70
CA CYS A 57 -4.68 -20.29 -11.53
C CYS A 57 -4.23 -18.84 -11.35
N TRP A 58 -3.67 -18.21 -12.39
CA TRP A 58 -3.22 -16.80 -12.35
C TRP A 58 -4.36 -15.83 -11.95
N CYS A 59 -5.55 -15.99 -12.52
CA CYS A 59 -6.76 -15.24 -12.17
C CYS A 59 -7.14 -15.37 -10.69
N LYS A 60 -7.03 -16.58 -10.12
CA LYS A 60 -7.30 -16.84 -8.70
C LYS A 60 -6.24 -16.19 -7.81
N GLU A 61 -4.96 -16.37 -8.13
CA GLU A 61 -3.85 -15.86 -7.32
C GLU A 61 -3.82 -14.34 -7.30
N LEU A 62 -4.04 -13.68 -8.44
CA LEU A 62 -4.13 -12.22 -8.52
C LEU A 62 -5.35 -11.66 -7.75
N SER A 63 -6.51 -12.31 -7.85
CA SER A 63 -7.70 -11.87 -7.10
C SER A 63 -7.59 -12.12 -5.60
N GLU A 64 -6.95 -13.20 -5.15
CA GLU A 64 -6.65 -13.45 -3.73
C GLU A 64 -5.62 -12.44 -3.18
N ALA A 65 -4.61 -12.06 -3.97
CA ALA A 65 -3.61 -11.05 -3.61
C ALA A 65 -4.21 -9.65 -3.49
N LEU A 66 -4.99 -9.19 -4.49
CA LEU A 66 -5.70 -7.91 -4.45
C LEU A 66 -6.68 -7.84 -3.27
N ALA A 67 -7.40 -8.92 -3.00
CA ALA A 67 -8.29 -9.00 -1.85
C ALA A 67 -7.53 -8.93 -0.50
N SER A 68 -6.24 -9.30 -0.44
CA SER A 68 -5.44 -9.09 0.77
C SER A 68 -4.96 -7.66 0.92
N ARG A 69 -4.36 -7.09 -0.13
CA ARG A 69 -3.93 -5.67 -0.14
C ARG A 69 -5.08 -4.73 0.21
N GLN A 70 -6.29 -4.97 -0.31
CA GLN A 70 -7.47 -4.19 0.08
C GLN A 70 -7.77 -4.29 1.58
N ARG A 71 -7.80 -5.50 2.18
CA ARG A 71 -8.05 -5.67 3.63
C ARG A 71 -6.98 -5.01 4.50
N GLU A 72 -5.72 -5.08 4.06
CA GLU A 72 -4.59 -4.49 4.75
C GLU A 72 -4.67 -2.95 4.72
N ALA A 73 -5.00 -2.37 3.56
CA ALA A 73 -5.28 -0.94 3.43
C ALA A 73 -6.52 -0.49 4.22
N GLU A 74 -7.60 -1.28 4.27
CA GLU A 74 -8.80 -0.99 5.08
C GLU A 74 -8.47 -0.93 6.58
N LEU A 75 -7.59 -1.81 7.07
CA LEU A 75 -7.16 -1.84 8.47
C LEU A 75 -6.23 -0.68 8.82
N GLU A 76 -5.25 -0.35 7.97
CA GLU A 76 -4.37 0.81 8.21
C GLU A 76 -5.12 2.14 8.07
N LEU A 77 -6.07 2.28 7.15
CA LEU A 77 -6.95 3.46 7.09
C LEU A 77 -7.73 3.66 8.40
N GLN A 78 -8.38 2.61 8.90
CA GLN A 78 -9.09 2.66 10.20
C GLN A 78 -8.14 3.01 11.35
N GLY A 79 -6.91 2.46 11.34
CA GLY A 79 -5.86 2.76 12.31
C GLY A 79 -5.38 4.22 12.26
N LEU A 80 -5.14 4.75 11.06
CA LEU A 80 -4.72 6.13 10.82
C LEU A 80 -5.82 7.12 11.18
N GLU A 81 -7.08 6.86 10.81
CA GLU A 81 -8.22 7.68 11.23
C GLU A 81 -8.36 7.70 12.76
N ALA A 82 -8.20 6.55 13.43
CA ALA A 82 -8.27 6.48 14.89
C ALA A 82 -7.16 7.31 15.54
N ARG A 83 -5.91 7.18 15.07
CA ARG A 83 -4.77 8.00 15.53
C ARG A 83 -5.02 9.49 15.27
N LYS A 84 -5.50 9.86 14.09
CA LYS A 84 -5.85 11.24 13.70
C LYS A 84 -6.94 11.84 14.59
N ARG A 85 -8.00 11.07 14.91
CA ARG A 85 -9.07 11.49 15.84
C ARG A 85 -8.56 11.69 17.26
N VAL A 86 -7.75 10.77 17.80
CA VAL A 86 -7.17 10.91 19.15
C VAL A 86 -6.24 12.14 19.23
N GLN A 87 -5.28 12.26 18.31
CA GLN A 87 -4.36 13.39 18.27
C GLN A 87 -5.09 14.73 18.07
N HIS A 88 -6.21 14.77 17.33
CA HIS A 88 -7.02 16.00 17.23
C HIS A 88 -7.53 16.47 18.61
N PHE A 89 -8.10 15.57 19.42
CA PHE A 89 -8.59 15.93 20.76
C PHE A 89 -7.46 16.21 21.75
N ASP A 90 -6.34 15.47 21.68
CA ASP A 90 -5.15 15.76 22.49
C ASP A 90 -4.58 17.15 22.17
N ASN A 91 -4.56 17.55 20.89
CA ASN A 91 -4.14 18.88 20.46
C ASN A 91 -5.08 19.99 20.95
N GLU A 92 -6.41 19.78 20.95
CA GLU A 92 -7.35 20.74 21.56
C GLU A 92 -7.15 20.86 23.07
N GLY A 93 -6.90 19.75 23.77
CA GLY A 93 -6.52 19.77 25.19
C GLY A 93 -5.25 20.59 25.45
N LEU A 94 -4.19 20.32 24.67
CA LEU A 94 -2.92 21.04 24.75
C LEU A 94 -3.07 22.55 24.44
N ARG A 95 -3.94 22.94 23.50
CA ARG A 95 -4.25 24.36 23.21
C ARG A 95 -4.81 25.07 24.44
N LEU A 96 -5.75 24.43 25.14
CA LEU A 96 -6.34 24.98 26.37
C LEU A 96 -5.32 25.06 27.52
N GLU A 97 -4.47 24.04 27.68
CA GLU A 97 -3.40 24.04 28.69
C GLU A 97 -2.34 25.14 28.43
N VAL A 98 -1.90 25.32 27.19
CA VAL A 98 -0.96 26.41 26.81
C VAL A 98 -1.57 27.76 27.12
N ALA A 99 -2.81 28.02 26.67
CA ALA A 99 -3.50 29.28 26.93
C ALA A 99 -3.69 29.54 28.44
N GLY A 100 -3.94 28.49 29.24
CA GLY A 100 -4.01 28.55 30.69
C GLY A 100 -2.68 28.95 31.34
N HIS A 101 -1.57 28.32 30.95
CA HIS A 101 -0.24 28.67 31.47
C HIS A 101 0.22 30.06 31.02
N GLU A 102 -0.09 30.50 29.80
CA GLU A 102 0.13 31.89 29.39
C GLU A 102 -0.72 32.90 30.16
N ALA A 103 -1.95 32.54 30.57
CA ALA A 103 -2.78 33.38 31.43
C ALA A 103 -2.18 33.49 32.84
N GLN A 104 -1.74 32.36 33.43
CA GLN A 104 -1.03 32.33 34.72
C GLN A 104 0.27 33.16 34.67
N ALA A 105 1.06 33.03 33.61
CA ALA A 105 2.26 33.85 33.42
C ALA A 105 1.92 35.34 33.39
N ARG A 106 0.91 35.76 32.61
CA ARG A 106 0.45 37.16 32.56
C ARG A 106 -0.14 37.66 33.89
N GLU A 107 -0.68 36.77 34.73
CA GLU A 107 -1.13 37.12 36.08
C GLU A 107 0.05 37.32 37.03
N HIS A 108 1.04 36.42 37.02
CA HIS A 108 2.23 36.52 37.86
C HIS A 108 3.12 37.71 37.49
N GLU A 109 3.21 38.03 36.20
CA GLU A 109 3.89 39.23 35.67
C GLU A 109 3.24 40.52 36.20
N ARG A 110 1.92 40.66 36.10
CA ARG A 110 1.17 41.78 36.71
C ARG A 110 1.29 41.84 38.23
N ALA A 111 1.37 40.68 38.90
CA ALA A 111 1.53 40.60 40.33
C ALA A 111 2.94 41.03 40.79
N LEU A 112 3.97 40.80 39.97
CA LEU A 112 5.31 41.33 40.18
C LEU A 112 5.36 42.84 39.95
N ASP A 113 4.76 43.35 38.88
CA ASP A 113 4.67 44.80 38.61
C ASP A 113 3.99 45.54 39.78
N ALA A 114 2.84 45.01 40.24
CA ALA A 114 2.11 45.54 41.38
C ALA A 114 2.90 45.38 42.70
N GLY A 115 3.58 44.25 42.89
CA GLY A 115 4.42 43.97 44.05
C GLY A 115 5.60 44.93 44.15
N ALA A 116 6.33 45.16 43.05
CA ALA A 116 7.40 46.16 42.97
C ALA A 116 6.87 47.58 43.22
N GLY A 117 5.69 47.92 42.69
CA GLY A 117 5.01 49.19 42.95
C GLY A 117 4.47 49.37 44.38
N ILE A 118 4.41 48.31 45.18
CA ILE A 118 4.13 48.33 46.64
C ILE A 118 5.44 48.39 47.41
N ALA A 119 6.41 47.52 47.09
CA ALA A 119 7.73 47.49 47.72
C ALA A 119 8.45 48.85 47.61
N ALA A 120 8.36 49.54 46.47
CA ALA A 120 8.91 50.90 46.31
C ALA A 120 8.23 51.95 47.20
N LYS A 121 6.97 51.74 47.62
CA LYS A 121 6.24 52.63 48.54
C LYS A 121 6.52 52.29 49.99
N GLU A 122 6.59 51.00 50.34
CA GLU A 122 6.99 50.56 51.68
C GLU A 122 8.44 50.96 51.96
N GLN A 123 9.36 50.81 50.98
CA GLN A 123 10.74 51.32 51.07
C GLN A 123 10.80 52.83 51.29
N ALA A 124 10.03 53.63 50.54
CA ALA A 124 10.00 55.09 50.73
C ALA A 124 9.43 55.49 52.11
N ALA A 125 8.39 54.81 52.58
CA ALA A 125 7.83 55.04 53.92
C ALA A 125 8.81 54.61 55.02
N TYR A 126 9.57 53.53 54.81
CA TYR A 126 10.61 53.07 55.71
C TYR A 126 11.82 54.04 55.75
N GLU A 127 12.17 54.67 54.63
CA GLU A 127 13.15 55.76 54.58
C GLU A 127 12.68 57.01 55.34
N ASP A 128 11.39 57.39 55.22
CA ASP A 128 10.79 58.45 56.04
C ASP A 128 10.81 58.09 57.55
N GLU A 129 10.49 56.85 57.92
CA GLU A 129 10.58 56.37 59.31
C GLU A 129 12.03 56.35 59.83
N LEU A 130 13.00 55.94 59.00
CA LEU A 130 14.43 55.99 59.34
C LEU A 130 14.89 57.42 59.65
N THR A 131 14.60 58.40 58.79
CA THR A 131 15.02 59.80 59.03
C THR A 131 14.34 60.40 60.27
N SER A 132 13.13 59.95 60.60
CA SER A 132 12.44 60.27 61.86
C SER A 132 13.15 59.66 63.08
N HIS A 133 13.53 58.37 63.02
CA HIS A 133 14.28 57.70 64.08
C HIS A 133 15.70 58.25 64.28
N GLU A 134 16.43 58.55 63.20
CA GLU A 134 17.73 59.24 63.28
C GLU A 134 17.59 60.62 63.95
N SER A 135 16.52 61.37 63.63
CA SER A 135 16.23 62.66 64.24
C SER A 135 15.92 62.54 65.73
N ALA A 136 15.20 61.49 66.14
CA ALA A 136 14.96 61.17 67.55
C ALA A 136 16.25 60.77 68.29
N LEU A 137 17.08 59.90 67.70
CA LEU A 137 18.41 59.54 68.24
C LEU A 137 19.31 60.77 68.40
N LYS A 138 19.32 61.67 67.41
CA LYS A 138 20.05 62.94 67.45
C LYS A 138 19.55 63.87 68.57
N ALA A 139 18.25 63.87 68.86
CA ALA A 139 17.67 64.60 69.99
C ALA A 139 18.07 63.97 71.35
N ILE A 140 18.03 62.63 71.48
CA ILE A 140 18.48 61.88 72.67
C ILE A 140 19.96 62.16 72.96
N ARG A 141 20.83 62.05 71.94
CA ARG A 141 22.27 62.37 72.03
C ARG A 141 22.51 63.81 72.48
N LYS A 142 21.75 64.77 71.92
CA LYS A 142 21.82 66.18 72.35
C LYS A 142 21.36 66.38 73.80
N ALA A 143 20.29 65.71 74.23
CA ALA A 143 19.82 65.76 75.62
C ALA A 143 20.88 65.22 76.59
N MET A 144 21.49 64.06 76.29
CA MET A 144 22.63 63.55 77.07
C MET A 144 23.78 64.56 77.13
N GLY A 145 24.14 65.19 76.00
CA GLY A 145 25.20 66.21 75.96
C GLY A 145 24.89 67.52 76.71
N THR A 146 23.66 67.70 77.21
CA THR A 146 23.21 68.91 77.93
C THR A 146 23.09 68.67 79.45
N ILE A 147 23.09 67.41 79.92
CA ILE A 147 22.98 67.06 81.33
C ILE A 147 24.37 67.13 82.01
N PRO A 148 24.52 67.82 83.16
CA PRO A 148 25.80 67.88 83.86
C PRO A 148 26.26 66.51 84.39
N GLN A 149 27.54 66.18 84.15
CA GLN A 149 28.16 64.99 84.71
C GLN A 149 28.26 65.11 86.24
N GLY A 150 27.44 64.32 86.95
CA GLY A 150 27.42 64.24 88.42
C GLY A 150 26.03 64.36 89.04
N SER A 151 25.09 65.06 88.40
CA SER A 151 23.76 65.35 88.98
C SER A 151 22.58 64.67 88.26
N GLY A 152 22.84 63.75 87.32
CA GLY A 152 21.81 63.12 86.49
C GLY A 152 22.16 61.71 86.00
N ALA A 153 22.87 60.91 86.80
CA ALA A 153 23.37 59.59 86.40
C ALA A 153 22.26 58.62 85.95
N GLU A 154 21.12 58.59 86.66
CA GLU A 154 19.96 57.76 86.31
C GLU A 154 19.32 58.19 84.99
N VAL A 155 19.23 59.51 84.74
CA VAL A 155 18.70 60.06 83.48
C VAL A 155 19.63 59.72 82.31
N HIS A 156 20.95 59.77 82.50
CA HIS A 156 21.91 59.31 81.51
C HIS A 156 21.79 57.81 81.22
N ALA A 157 21.57 56.98 82.23
CA ALA A 157 21.36 55.54 82.05
C ALA A 157 20.07 55.26 81.25
N ALA A 158 18.97 55.96 81.57
CA ALA A 158 17.71 55.85 80.85
C ALA A 158 17.82 56.31 79.38
N LEU A 159 18.47 57.46 79.12
CA LEU A 159 18.68 57.98 77.77
C LEU A 159 19.58 57.06 76.92
N ARG A 160 20.63 56.45 77.51
CA ARG A 160 21.46 55.46 76.84
C ARG A 160 20.70 54.15 76.58
N GLY A 161 19.85 53.71 77.52
CA GLY A 161 18.95 52.58 77.29
C GLY A 161 18.03 52.79 76.10
N LEU A 162 17.42 53.98 76.01
CA LEU A 162 16.60 54.39 74.85
C LEU A 162 17.41 54.42 73.56
N GLU A 163 18.62 55.01 73.55
CA GLU A 163 19.50 55.02 72.38
C GLU A 163 19.83 53.60 71.88
N ASN A 164 20.18 52.68 72.79
CA ASN A 164 20.44 51.29 72.44
C ASN A 164 19.18 50.63 71.84
N THR A 165 18.02 50.74 72.51
CA THR A 165 16.76 50.13 72.04
C THR A 165 16.25 50.71 70.72
N PHE A 166 16.48 52.00 70.43
CA PHE A 166 16.16 52.56 69.11
C PHE A 166 17.10 52.05 68.02
N THR A 167 18.40 51.89 68.32
CA THR A 167 19.39 51.36 67.36
C THR A 167 19.10 49.89 67.03
N GLU A 168 18.93 49.06 68.05
CA GLU A 168 18.56 47.63 67.93
C GLU A 168 17.26 47.43 67.13
N LYS A 169 16.26 48.29 67.35
CA LYS A 169 15.00 48.25 66.59
C LYS A 169 15.12 48.75 65.16
N MET A 170 15.98 49.72 64.86
CA MET A 170 16.25 50.14 63.48
C MET A 170 16.90 49.01 62.70
N GLU A 171 17.94 48.37 63.26
CA GLU A 171 18.65 47.25 62.64
C GLU A 171 17.71 46.05 62.40
N ALA A 172 16.94 45.64 63.41
CA ALA A 172 15.96 44.56 63.28
C ALA A 172 14.81 44.88 62.30
N ALA A 173 14.38 46.14 62.22
CA ALA A 173 13.38 46.57 61.23
C ALA A 173 13.94 46.54 59.80
N GLN A 174 15.22 46.91 59.62
CA GLN A 174 15.90 46.88 58.33
C GLN A 174 15.99 45.47 57.76
N GLU A 175 16.43 44.52 58.58
CA GLU A 175 16.52 43.10 58.22
C GLU A 175 15.13 42.51 57.92
N ALA A 176 14.13 42.80 58.78
CA ALA A 176 12.76 42.33 58.57
C ALA A 176 12.10 42.90 57.31
N HIS A 177 12.33 44.18 56.98
CA HIS A 177 11.81 44.79 55.75
C HIS A 177 12.46 44.18 54.50
N SER A 178 13.79 44.06 54.50
CA SER A 178 14.57 43.44 53.43
C SER A 178 14.08 42.03 53.10
N ASN A 179 14.08 41.14 54.09
CA ASN A 179 13.83 39.71 53.86
C ASN A 179 12.38 39.45 53.41
N LYS A 180 11.41 40.11 54.05
CA LYS A 180 9.97 39.95 53.76
C LYS A 180 9.59 40.36 52.33
N MET A 181 10.22 41.40 51.78
CA MET A 181 9.95 41.83 50.40
C MET A 181 10.67 40.97 49.36
N GLY A 182 11.91 40.55 49.64
CA GLY A 182 12.66 39.65 48.77
C GLY A 182 11.93 38.31 48.54
N GLU A 183 11.66 37.57 49.62
CA GLU A 183 11.04 36.24 49.55
C GLU A 183 9.70 36.23 48.77
N ALA A 184 8.88 37.26 48.94
CA ALA A 184 7.59 37.38 48.28
C ALA A 184 7.70 37.64 46.76
N LEU A 185 8.68 38.45 46.34
CA LEU A 185 8.94 38.74 44.93
C LEU A 185 9.65 37.56 44.25
N ASP A 186 10.64 36.96 44.90
CA ASP A 186 11.37 35.80 44.39
C ASP A 186 10.43 34.60 44.17
N SER A 187 9.52 34.34 45.12
CA SER A 187 8.49 33.30 44.96
C SER A 187 7.57 33.56 43.76
N LYS A 188 7.23 34.83 43.48
CA LYS A 188 6.42 35.20 42.31
C LYS A 188 7.21 35.12 41.00
N ALA A 189 8.50 35.44 41.00
CA ALA A 189 9.39 35.30 39.86
C ALA A 189 9.59 33.81 39.49
N GLU A 190 9.75 32.94 40.47
CA GLU A 190 9.84 31.49 40.26
C GLU A 190 8.52 30.91 39.70
N MET A 191 7.37 31.32 40.25
CA MET A 191 6.07 30.93 39.69
C MET A 191 5.88 31.42 38.24
N LEU A 192 6.34 32.63 37.91
CA LEU A 192 6.35 33.15 36.53
C LEU A 192 7.25 32.31 35.60
N ARG A 193 8.43 31.90 36.08
CA ARG A 193 9.37 31.03 35.33
C ARG A 193 8.72 29.67 35.04
N LEU A 194 8.18 29.02 36.07
CA LEU A 194 7.52 27.71 35.96
C LEU A 194 6.30 27.75 35.02
N ALA A 195 5.49 28.81 35.06
CA ALA A 195 4.37 28.99 34.14
C ALA A 195 4.83 29.14 32.67
N LYS A 196 5.89 29.93 32.42
CA LYS A 196 6.46 30.10 31.08
C LYS A 196 7.10 28.80 30.55
N GLU A 197 7.78 28.03 31.39
CA GLU A 197 8.35 26.73 31.02
C GLU A 197 7.27 25.67 30.75
N ALA A 198 6.20 25.63 31.55
CA ALA A 198 5.07 24.74 31.32
C ALA A 198 4.36 25.06 30.00
N ALA A 199 4.12 26.34 29.70
CA ALA A 199 3.57 26.79 28.41
C ALA A 199 4.45 26.36 27.24
N ALA A 200 5.78 26.57 27.32
CA ALA A 200 6.72 26.19 26.28
C ALA A 200 6.76 24.67 26.03
N ALA A 201 6.82 23.85 27.09
CA ALA A 201 6.84 22.40 26.99
C ALA A 201 5.52 21.82 26.41
N LYS A 202 4.37 22.40 26.78
CA LYS A 202 3.06 22.03 26.23
C LYS A 202 2.92 22.47 24.76
N SER A 203 3.44 23.66 24.41
CA SER A 203 3.47 24.18 23.03
C SER A 203 4.33 23.32 22.09
N ALA A 204 5.51 22.88 22.55
CA ALA A 204 6.34 21.94 21.79
C ALA A 204 5.63 20.58 21.55
N ARG A 205 4.91 20.06 22.55
CA ARG A 205 4.07 18.86 22.38
C ARG A 205 2.92 19.07 21.40
N LEU A 206 2.27 20.23 21.42
CA LEU A 206 1.22 20.60 20.48
C LEU A 206 1.74 20.67 19.03
N ALA A 207 2.93 21.22 18.82
CA ALA A 207 3.56 21.26 17.50
C ALA A 207 3.81 19.84 16.94
N ALA A 208 4.36 18.94 17.76
CA ALA A 208 4.57 17.54 17.38
C ALA A 208 3.24 16.79 17.14
N GLY A 209 2.21 17.03 17.96
CA GLY A 209 0.87 16.45 17.78
C GLY A 209 0.17 16.96 16.52
N VAL A 210 0.42 18.19 16.08
CA VAL A 210 -0.06 18.72 14.79
C VAL A 210 0.64 18.04 13.62
N GLN A 211 1.98 17.91 13.66
CA GLN A 211 2.74 17.17 12.64
C GLN A 211 2.31 15.70 12.53
N ALA A 212 1.95 15.06 13.66
CA ALA A 212 1.41 13.70 13.66
C ALA A 212 0.04 13.59 12.96
N VAL A 213 -0.82 14.60 13.09
CA VAL A 213 -2.10 14.70 12.35
C VAL A 213 -1.87 14.94 10.86
N GLU A 214 -0.87 15.73 10.49
CA GLU A 214 -0.47 15.99 9.11
C GLU A 214 0.05 14.72 8.43
N LYS A 215 1.08 14.07 8.99
CA LYS A 215 1.61 12.77 8.50
C LYS A 215 0.51 11.70 8.40
N ALA A 216 -0.39 11.62 9.39
CA ALA A 216 -1.51 10.68 9.33
C ALA A 216 -2.52 11.00 8.22
N THR A 217 -2.65 12.27 7.81
CA THR A 217 -3.53 12.70 6.71
C THR A 217 -2.93 12.31 5.36
N THR A 218 -1.65 12.61 5.12
CA THR A 218 -0.94 12.22 3.89
C THR A 218 -0.98 10.70 3.68
N ARG A 219 -0.80 9.91 4.74
CA ARG A 219 -0.91 8.44 4.65
C ARG A 219 -2.33 7.94 4.36
N ILE A 220 -3.36 8.61 4.88
CA ILE A 220 -4.76 8.30 4.52
C ILE A 220 -4.99 8.55 3.03
N GLU A 221 -4.50 9.67 2.49
CA GLU A 221 -4.65 10.00 1.07
C GLU A 221 -3.94 8.98 0.17
N LEU A 222 -2.74 8.51 0.55
CA LEU A 222 -2.01 7.45 -0.16
C LEU A 222 -2.73 6.09 -0.15
N TYR A 223 -3.21 5.63 1.02
CA TYR A 223 -3.94 4.36 1.10
C TYR A 223 -5.29 4.40 0.37
N THR A 224 -6.01 5.53 0.39
CA THR A 224 -7.23 5.71 -0.42
C THR A 224 -6.90 5.62 -1.91
N ALA A 225 -5.83 6.27 -2.39
CA ALA A 225 -5.41 6.19 -3.78
C ALA A 225 -4.98 4.76 -4.20
N GLN A 226 -4.36 4.00 -3.28
CA GLN A 226 -4.04 2.58 -3.49
C GLN A 226 -5.34 1.74 -3.64
N GLN A 227 -6.33 1.95 -2.76
CA GLN A 227 -7.63 1.25 -2.85
C GLN A 227 -8.38 1.57 -4.14
N GLU A 228 -8.38 2.83 -4.61
CA GLU A 228 -8.98 3.20 -5.90
C GLU A 228 -8.28 2.51 -7.08
N ALA A 229 -6.94 2.45 -7.06
CA ALA A 229 -6.15 1.76 -8.10
C ALA A 229 -6.39 0.24 -8.10
N ASP A 230 -6.42 -0.39 -6.92
CA ASP A 230 -6.66 -1.82 -6.77
C ASP A 230 -8.11 -2.23 -7.07
N ALA A 231 -9.10 -1.38 -6.78
CA ALA A 231 -10.48 -1.60 -7.19
C ALA A 231 -10.62 -1.61 -8.73
N VAL A 232 -9.93 -0.70 -9.43
CA VAL A 232 -9.87 -0.68 -10.90
C VAL A 232 -9.16 -1.94 -11.43
N LEU A 233 -8.00 -2.29 -10.87
CA LEU A 233 -7.24 -3.47 -11.28
C LEU A 233 -8.01 -4.78 -11.03
N SER A 234 -8.72 -4.89 -9.91
CA SER A 234 -9.62 -6.00 -9.59
C SER A 234 -10.78 -6.11 -10.60
N THR A 235 -11.40 -4.98 -10.96
CA THR A 235 -12.46 -4.93 -11.97
C THR A 235 -11.97 -5.37 -13.36
N SER A 236 -10.82 -4.85 -13.82
CA SER A 236 -10.20 -5.26 -15.10
C SER A 236 -9.77 -6.73 -15.09
N THR A 237 -9.24 -7.22 -13.97
CA THR A 237 -8.88 -8.64 -13.80
C THR A 237 -10.11 -9.54 -13.91
N GLY A 238 -11.20 -9.22 -13.20
CA GLY A 238 -12.45 -9.98 -13.28
C GLY A 238 -12.99 -10.05 -14.71
N ALA A 239 -13.07 -8.91 -15.41
CA ALA A 239 -13.52 -8.85 -16.80
C ALA A 239 -12.65 -9.68 -17.77
N LEU A 240 -11.32 -9.63 -17.62
CA LEU A 240 -10.38 -10.46 -18.40
C LEU A 240 -10.54 -11.95 -18.09
N CYS A 241 -10.70 -12.32 -16.82
CA CYS A 241 -10.83 -13.71 -16.39
C CYS A 241 -12.15 -14.35 -16.87
N GLU A 242 -13.29 -13.64 -16.73
CA GLU A 242 -14.57 -14.08 -17.32
C GLU A 242 -14.48 -14.23 -18.84
N ARG A 243 -13.76 -13.31 -19.51
CA ARG A 243 -13.57 -13.34 -20.96
C ARG A 243 -12.74 -14.56 -21.38
N LEU A 244 -11.62 -14.82 -20.71
CA LEU A 244 -10.76 -15.97 -20.98
C LEU A 244 -11.49 -17.30 -20.74
N GLU A 245 -12.27 -17.41 -19.66
CA GLU A 245 -13.09 -18.60 -19.39
C GLU A 245 -14.12 -18.81 -20.52
N ARG A 246 -14.87 -17.77 -20.89
CA ARG A 246 -15.88 -17.79 -21.96
C ARG A 246 -15.29 -18.21 -23.31
N GLU A 247 -14.23 -17.55 -23.75
CA GLU A 247 -13.57 -17.88 -25.02
C GLU A 247 -12.97 -19.31 -25.00
N SER A 248 -12.46 -19.78 -23.85
CA SER A 248 -12.00 -21.17 -23.72
C SER A 248 -13.15 -22.19 -23.87
N ALA A 249 -14.29 -21.92 -23.24
CA ALA A 249 -15.48 -22.76 -23.32
C ALA A 249 -16.05 -22.82 -24.74
N GLU A 250 -16.02 -21.71 -25.46
CA GLU A 250 -16.43 -21.64 -26.87
C GLU A 250 -15.43 -22.36 -27.80
N ARG A 251 -14.12 -22.22 -27.60
CA ARG A 251 -13.10 -23.01 -28.33
C ARG A 251 -13.22 -24.50 -28.04
N VAL A 252 -13.54 -24.91 -26.81
CA VAL A 252 -13.86 -26.31 -26.47
C VAL A 252 -15.12 -26.78 -27.19
N GLN A 253 -16.22 -26.01 -27.17
CA GLN A 253 -17.46 -26.37 -27.86
C GLN A 253 -17.26 -26.49 -29.39
N LYS A 254 -16.57 -25.55 -30.02
CA LYS A 254 -16.28 -25.59 -31.46
C LYS A 254 -15.41 -26.79 -31.85
N ARG A 255 -14.40 -27.15 -31.05
CA ARG A 255 -13.59 -28.35 -31.29
C ARG A 255 -14.34 -29.66 -31.03
N GLN A 256 -15.25 -29.70 -30.04
CA GLN A 256 -16.16 -30.85 -29.88
C GLN A 256 -17.05 -31.04 -31.13
N ARG A 257 -17.56 -29.95 -31.73
CA ARG A 257 -18.27 -30.02 -33.02
C ARG A 257 -17.37 -30.51 -34.16
N ALA A 258 -16.13 -30.01 -34.26
CA ALA A 258 -15.17 -30.47 -35.26
C ALA A 258 -14.79 -31.96 -35.10
N GLN A 259 -14.59 -32.43 -33.87
CA GLN A 259 -14.34 -33.85 -33.56
C GLN A 259 -15.57 -34.73 -33.86
N LEU A 260 -16.79 -34.23 -33.65
CA LEU A 260 -18.02 -34.91 -34.06
C LEU A 260 -18.14 -34.97 -35.59
N ALA A 261 -17.85 -33.88 -36.31
CA ALA A 261 -17.83 -33.87 -37.77
C ALA A 261 -16.78 -34.83 -38.34
N ILE A 262 -15.54 -34.82 -37.81
CA ILE A 262 -14.49 -35.77 -38.17
C ILE A 262 -14.90 -37.21 -37.83
N SER A 263 -15.57 -37.44 -36.70
CA SER A 263 -16.10 -38.76 -36.34
C SER A 263 -17.22 -39.21 -37.28
N GLN A 264 -18.06 -38.30 -37.77
CA GLN A 264 -19.11 -38.59 -38.75
C GLN A 264 -18.52 -38.84 -40.15
N ALA A 265 -17.58 -38.03 -40.62
CA ALA A 265 -16.86 -38.24 -41.87
C ALA A 265 -16.08 -39.56 -41.84
N ASN A 266 -15.34 -39.84 -40.76
CA ASN A 266 -14.69 -41.13 -40.54
C ASN A 266 -15.70 -42.28 -40.45
N ALA A 267 -16.89 -42.08 -39.86
CA ALA A 267 -17.93 -43.12 -39.80
C ALA A 267 -18.61 -43.35 -41.17
N GLN A 268 -18.78 -42.33 -42.00
CA GLN A 268 -19.27 -42.46 -43.38
C GLN A 268 -18.22 -43.18 -44.24
N ALA A 269 -16.99 -42.69 -44.26
CA ALA A 269 -15.87 -43.34 -44.93
C ALA A 269 -15.64 -44.79 -44.42
N ALA A 270 -15.84 -45.04 -43.12
CA ALA A 270 -15.79 -46.39 -42.55
C ALA A 270 -17.06 -47.22 -42.79
N GLN A 271 -18.22 -46.64 -43.12
CA GLN A 271 -19.40 -47.39 -43.58
C GLN A 271 -19.26 -47.78 -45.05
N GLU A 272 -18.66 -46.92 -45.88
CA GLU A 272 -18.28 -47.25 -47.25
C GLU A 272 -17.13 -48.27 -47.28
N ALA A 273 -16.09 -48.06 -46.47
CA ALA A 273 -14.99 -49.00 -46.33
C ALA A 273 -15.39 -50.29 -45.62
N SER A 274 -16.33 -50.31 -44.66
CA SER A 274 -16.84 -51.57 -44.06
C SER A 274 -17.89 -52.27 -44.93
N ARG A 275 -18.59 -51.58 -45.84
CA ARG A 275 -19.25 -52.24 -46.98
C ARG A 275 -18.24 -53.01 -47.85
N GLN A 276 -16.97 -52.61 -47.87
CA GLN A 276 -15.87 -53.31 -48.52
C GLN A 276 -15.08 -54.24 -47.56
N ALA A 277 -15.19 -54.02 -46.24
CA ALA A 277 -14.32 -54.62 -45.21
C ALA A 277 -15.07 -55.07 -43.93
N MET A 278 -16.32 -55.55 -44.05
CA MET A 278 -16.94 -56.49 -43.10
C MET A 278 -16.15 -57.81 -43.14
N SER A 279 -14.94 -57.77 -42.58
CA SER A 279 -13.89 -58.76 -42.72
C SER A 279 -13.05 -58.89 -41.44
N ASN A 280 -12.62 -57.77 -40.84
CA ASN A 280 -11.76 -57.73 -39.63
C ASN A 280 -12.01 -56.44 -38.80
N ALA A 281 -11.67 -56.42 -37.49
CA ALA A 281 -12.16 -55.41 -36.53
C ALA A 281 -11.18 -54.93 -35.42
N VAL A 282 -11.28 -53.63 -35.04
CA VAL A 282 -11.49 -52.98 -33.69
C VAL A 282 -10.96 -53.69 -32.41
N THR A 283 -10.37 -53.08 -31.35
CA THR A 283 -10.29 -51.68 -30.78
C THR A 283 -8.81 -51.27 -30.44
N PHE A 284 -8.30 -50.58 -29.37
CA PHE A 284 -8.72 -49.84 -28.13
C PHE A 284 -7.54 -48.98 -27.56
N LEU A 285 -7.76 -47.83 -26.88
CA LEU A 285 -7.19 -47.39 -25.55
C LEU A 285 -7.39 -45.87 -25.20
N HIS A 286 -6.85 -45.35 -24.07
CA HIS A 286 -7.53 -44.33 -23.21
C HIS A 286 -6.63 -43.57 -22.16
N ARG A 287 -6.90 -42.26 -21.86
CA ARG A 287 -6.39 -41.36 -20.74
C ARG A 287 -4.86 -41.02 -20.69
N GLY A 288 -4.29 -40.02 -19.98
CA GLY A 288 -4.71 -38.92 -19.04
C GLY A 288 -3.73 -38.71 -17.84
N SER A 289 -3.55 -37.60 -17.06
CA SER A 289 -4.03 -36.17 -17.03
C SER A 289 -3.36 -35.33 -15.87
N ARG A 290 -3.23 -33.97 -16.01
CA ARG A 290 -3.21 -32.87 -14.95
C ARG A 290 -2.00 -32.57 -13.99
N ALA A 291 -1.80 -31.27 -13.63
CA ALA A 291 -1.08 -30.73 -12.43
C ALA A 291 -1.40 -29.21 -12.18
N GLY A 292 -1.00 -28.57 -11.06
CA GLY A 292 -1.35 -27.17 -10.68
C GLY A 292 -0.27 -26.38 -9.88
N LEU A 293 -0.58 -25.16 -9.40
CA LEU A 293 0.39 -24.12 -8.97
C LEU A 293 0.12 -23.40 -7.59
N LEU A 294 0.94 -22.40 -7.25
CA LEU A 294 1.02 -21.65 -5.99
C LEU A 294 1.33 -20.14 -6.24
N SER A 295 0.83 -19.27 -5.36
CA SER A 295 0.82 -17.79 -5.47
C SER A 295 2.18 -17.08 -5.54
N ALA A 296 2.27 -16.07 -6.42
CA ALA A 296 3.43 -15.17 -6.61
C ALA A 296 3.13 -13.69 -6.24
N ASP A 297 4.15 -12.83 -6.36
CA ASP A 297 4.10 -11.38 -6.11
C ASP A 297 3.26 -10.64 -7.19
N VAL A 298 2.51 -9.58 -6.84
CA VAL A 298 1.65 -8.84 -7.79
C VAL A 298 2.48 -8.20 -8.91
N SER A 299 3.68 -7.71 -8.63
CA SER A 299 4.58 -7.14 -9.64
C SER A 299 5.10 -8.21 -10.62
N GLU A 300 5.33 -9.42 -10.11
CA GLU A 300 5.73 -10.60 -10.89
C GLU A 300 4.56 -11.13 -11.74
N LEU A 301 3.36 -11.26 -11.15
CA LEU A 301 2.11 -11.65 -11.84
C LEU A 301 1.72 -10.70 -12.97
N VAL A 302 1.98 -9.39 -12.83
CA VAL A 302 1.80 -8.41 -13.91
C VAL A 302 2.87 -8.55 -14.99
N ALA A 303 4.11 -8.90 -14.65
CA ALA A 303 5.15 -9.21 -15.63
C ALA A 303 4.88 -10.52 -16.40
N GLU A 304 4.40 -11.56 -15.71
CA GLU A 304 4.00 -12.85 -16.31
C GLU A 304 2.89 -12.69 -17.35
N SER A 305 2.05 -11.66 -17.25
CA SER A 305 0.99 -11.38 -18.23
C SER A 305 1.52 -11.31 -19.67
N VAL A 306 2.75 -10.83 -19.89
CA VAL A 306 3.41 -10.79 -21.21
C VAL A 306 3.73 -12.21 -21.71
N GLY A 307 4.12 -13.11 -20.80
CA GLY A 307 4.34 -14.53 -21.10
C GLY A 307 3.04 -15.28 -21.42
N ILE A 308 1.94 -14.93 -20.73
CA ILE A 308 0.61 -15.48 -20.99
C ILE A 308 0.09 -14.97 -22.35
N GLN A 309 0.16 -13.65 -22.59
CA GLN A 309 -0.21 -13.01 -23.86
C GLN A 309 0.52 -13.67 -25.04
N SER A 310 1.84 -13.83 -24.95
CA SER A 310 2.65 -14.46 -26.00
C SER A 310 2.23 -15.90 -26.31
N LYS A 311 1.98 -16.73 -25.28
CA LYS A 311 1.48 -18.11 -25.44
C LYS A 311 0.10 -18.15 -26.10
N LEU A 312 -0.83 -17.28 -25.68
CA LEU A 312 -2.17 -17.18 -26.26
C LEU A 312 -2.12 -16.73 -27.73
N THR A 313 -1.35 -15.68 -28.04
CA THR A 313 -1.15 -15.19 -29.42
C THR A 313 -0.56 -16.28 -30.32
N GLN A 314 0.44 -17.04 -29.86
CA GLN A 314 1.02 -18.17 -30.60
C GLN A 314 0.00 -19.28 -30.86
N MET A 315 -0.80 -19.64 -29.84
CA MET A 315 -1.84 -20.66 -29.95
C MET A 315 -2.94 -20.24 -30.94
N LEU A 316 -3.47 -19.03 -30.80
CA LEU A 316 -4.53 -18.49 -31.66
C LEU A 316 -4.06 -18.37 -33.11
N SER A 317 -2.84 -17.86 -33.34
CA SER A 317 -2.23 -17.81 -34.67
C SER A 317 -2.08 -19.19 -35.31
N THR A 318 -1.75 -20.23 -34.52
CA THR A 318 -1.70 -21.63 -34.99
C THR A 318 -3.08 -22.11 -35.45
N VAL A 319 -4.14 -21.80 -34.70
CA VAL A 319 -5.53 -22.15 -35.07
C VAL A 319 -5.98 -21.44 -36.36
N VAL A 320 -5.63 -20.16 -36.53
CA VAL A 320 -5.90 -19.40 -37.77
C VAL A 320 -5.16 -20.03 -38.97
N MET A 321 -3.89 -20.42 -38.79
CA MET A 321 -3.11 -21.07 -39.86
C MET A 321 -3.67 -22.45 -40.24
N ASP A 322 -3.98 -23.31 -39.27
CA ASP A 322 -4.61 -24.61 -39.56
C ASP A 322 -5.99 -24.43 -40.23
N ALA A 323 -6.75 -23.38 -39.89
CA ALA A 323 -8.04 -23.09 -40.53
C ALA A 323 -7.90 -22.69 -42.01
N HIS A 324 -6.93 -21.84 -42.37
CA HIS A 324 -6.62 -21.54 -43.77
C HIS A 324 -6.11 -22.76 -44.55
N LEU A 325 -5.31 -23.63 -43.92
CA LEU A 325 -4.90 -24.90 -44.54
C LEU A 325 -6.12 -25.77 -44.86
N VAL A 326 -7.07 -25.89 -43.93
CA VAL A 326 -8.31 -26.66 -44.14
C VAL A 326 -9.19 -26.05 -45.24
N GLN A 327 -9.34 -24.72 -45.34
CA GLN A 327 -10.05 -24.08 -46.46
C GLN A 327 -9.49 -24.53 -47.83
N SER A 328 -8.16 -24.62 -47.95
CA SER A 328 -7.48 -25.02 -49.19
C SER A 328 -7.55 -26.53 -49.52
N SER A 329 -7.95 -27.36 -48.54
CA SER A 329 -7.94 -28.82 -48.65
C SER A 329 -9.15 -29.40 -49.40
N ALA A 330 -9.19 -30.73 -49.61
CA ALA A 330 -10.28 -31.45 -50.25
C ALA A 330 -11.39 -31.95 -49.30
N VAL A 331 -11.39 -31.55 -48.01
CA VAL A 331 -12.41 -32.01 -47.04
C VAL A 331 -13.79 -31.41 -47.31
N ASP A 332 -14.81 -32.00 -46.68
CA ASP A 332 -16.21 -31.65 -46.89
C ASP A 332 -16.59 -30.22 -46.43
N ALA A 333 -17.74 -29.73 -46.89
CA ALA A 333 -18.19 -28.36 -46.66
C ALA A 333 -18.61 -28.08 -45.21
N GLU A 334 -19.05 -29.10 -44.44
CA GLU A 334 -19.48 -28.93 -43.05
C GLU A 334 -18.27 -28.82 -42.13
N LEU A 335 -17.26 -29.69 -42.32
CA LEU A 335 -15.97 -29.60 -41.65
C LEU A 335 -15.23 -28.30 -42.00
N LYS A 336 -15.25 -27.86 -43.27
CA LYS A 336 -14.71 -26.54 -43.65
C LYS A 336 -15.43 -25.41 -42.92
N GLY A 337 -16.76 -25.38 -42.90
CA GLY A 337 -17.52 -24.33 -42.20
C GLY A 337 -17.27 -24.32 -40.69
N ALA A 338 -17.16 -25.49 -40.07
CA ALA A 338 -16.86 -25.62 -38.64
C ALA A 338 -15.43 -25.13 -38.30
N VAL A 339 -14.44 -25.46 -39.12
CA VAL A 339 -13.05 -25.04 -38.93
C VAL A 339 -12.86 -23.56 -39.28
N GLU A 340 -13.54 -23.04 -40.30
CA GLU A 340 -13.54 -21.60 -40.62
C GLU A 340 -14.17 -20.78 -39.49
N SER A 341 -15.28 -21.23 -38.90
CA SER A 341 -15.89 -20.58 -37.73
C SER A 341 -15.02 -20.65 -36.46
N LEU A 342 -14.09 -21.61 -36.38
CA LEU A 342 -13.06 -21.65 -35.33
C LEU A 342 -11.90 -20.69 -35.63
N GLY A 343 -11.47 -20.59 -36.90
CA GLY A 343 -10.42 -19.67 -37.35
C GLY A 343 -10.83 -18.20 -37.23
N GLN A 344 -12.07 -17.85 -37.62
CA GLN A 344 -12.61 -16.49 -37.48
C GLN A 344 -12.66 -16.04 -36.01
N GLU A 345 -13.07 -16.93 -35.10
CA GLU A 345 -13.05 -16.68 -33.65
C GLU A 345 -11.62 -16.50 -33.12
N ALA A 346 -10.71 -17.38 -33.53
CA ALA A 346 -9.32 -17.30 -33.13
C ALA A 346 -8.67 -15.99 -33.61
N GLN A 347 -9.02 -15.51 -34.79
CA GLN A 347 -8.60 -14.20 -35.32
C GLN A 347 -9.22 -13.04 -34.51
N GLN A 348 -10.53 -13.07 -34.22
CA GLN A 348 -11.18 -12.04 -33.43
C GLN A 348 -10.62 -11.96 -31.99
N SER A 349 -10.33 -13.10 -31.36
CA SER A 349 -9.57 -13.17 -30.10
C SER A 349 -8.15 -12.61 -30.26
N LEU A 350 -7.43 -12.94 -31.34
CA LEU A 350 -6.07 -12.47 -31.62
C LEU A 350 -6.00 -10.94 -31.75
N ASP A 351 -6.94 -10.35 -32.49
CA ASP A 351 -6.98 -8.92 -32.80
C ASP A 351 -7.31 -8.06 -31.57
N SER A 352 -8.06 -8.61 -30.61
CA SER A 352 -8.55 -7.91 -29.41
C SER A 352 -7.88 -8.35 -28.11
N LEU A 353 -6.95 -9.31 -28.15
CA LEU A 353 -6.09 -9.67 -27.02
C LEU A 353 -5.16 -8.52 -26.57
N PRO A 354 -4.47 -7.79 -27.49
CA PRO A 354 -3.50 -6.77 -27.10
C PRO A 354 -4.09 -5.68 -26.23
N GLU A 355 -5.27 -5.16 -26.60
CA GLU A 355 -5.99 -4.10 -25.89
C GLU A 355 -6.29 -4.50 -24.44
N SER A 356 -6.89 -5.67 -24.20
CA SER A 356 -7.18 -6.14 -22.84
C SER A 356 -5.91 -6.41 -22.00
N PHE A 357 -4.80 -6.82 -22.62
CA PHE A 357 -3.51 -6.96 -21.92
C PHE A 357 -2.79 -5.62 -21.72
N ASP A 358 -3.02 -4.61 -22.55
CA ASP A 358 -2.52 -3.23 -22.35
C ASP A 358 -3.31 -2.51 -21.26
N GLU A 359 -4.64 -2.69 -21.19
CA GLU A 359 -5.48 -2.22 -20.07
C GLU A 359 -5.02 -2.81 -18.73
N LEU A 360 -4.85 -4.14 -18.67
CA LEU A 360 -4.33 -4.85 -17.49
C LEU A 360 -2.98 -4.30 -17.04
N ARG A 361 -2.02 -4.15 -17.96
CA ARG A 361 -0.67 -3.63 -17.64
C ARG A 361 -0.69 -2.15 -17.27
N SER A 362 -1.61 -1.36 -17.82
CA SER A 362 -1.85 0.03 -17.43
C SER A 362 -2.41 0.15 -16.00
N ALA A 363 -3.36 -0.72 -15.63
CA ALA A 363 -3.88 -0.80 -14.25
C ALA A 363 -2.82 -1.31 -13.26
N GLY A 364 -2.09 -2.37 -13.62
CA GLY A 364 -0.97 -2.89 -12.82
C GLY A 364 0.13 -1.85 -12.60
N GLY A 365 0.50 -1.10 -13.63
CA GLY A 365 1.47 -0.01 -13.53
C GLY A 365 1.06 1.11 -12.58
N LYS A 366 -0.25 1.43 -12.49
CA LYS A 366 -0.77 2.41 -11.52
C LYS A 366 -0.72 1.88 -10.08
N SER A 367 -1.08 0.61 -9.88
CA SER A 367 -1.00 -0.03 -8.56
C SER A 367 0.44 -0.08 -8.05
N VAL A 368 1.40 -0.47 -8.89
CA VAL A 368 2.84 -0.44 -8.58
C VAL A 368 3.36 0.98 -8.31
N GLN A 369 2.85 2.00 -8.98
CA GLN A 369 3.18 3.40 -8.68
C GLN A 369 2.64 3.87 -7.33
N ALA A 370 1.45 3.41 -6.92
CA ALA A 370 0.91 3.68 -5.58
C ALA A 370 1.75 2.99 -4.48
N ASP A 371 2.17 1.74 -4.68
CA ASP A 371 3.07 1.03 -3.76
C ASP A 371 4.43 1.74 -3.65
N GLN A 372 4.99 2.22 -4.75
CA GLN A 372 6.26 2.99 -4.74
C GLN A 372 6.12 4.32 -3.98
N ALA A 373 4.98 5.00 -4.09
CA ALA A 373 4.70 6.22 -3.31
C ALA A 373 4.57 5.92 -1.81
N LEU A 374 3.87 4.84 -1.44
CA LEU A 374 3.77 4.37 -0.05
C LEU A 374 5.16 4.00 0.51
N HIS A 375 5.96 3.22 -0.21
CA HIS A 375 7.31 2.84 0.23
C HIS A 375 8.24 4.06 0.40
N ALA A 376 8.13 5.09 -0.45
CA ALA A 376 8.87 6.33 -0.28
C ALA A 376 8.46 7.10 0.99
N GLU A 377 7.16 7.21 1.27
CA GLU A 377 6.62 7.85 2.48
C GLU A 377 6.92 7.04 3.77
N HIS A 378 7.11 5.73 3.67
CA HIS A 378 7.63 4.90 4.76
C HIS A 378 9.12 5.20 5.02
N ALA A 379 9.96 5.21 3.98
CA ALA A 379 11.38 5.50 4.12
C ALA A 379 11.64 6.91 4.70
N LEU A 380 10.93 7.94 4.21
CA LEU A 380 11.03 9.32 4.71
C LEU A 380 10.59 9.47 6.19
N ALA A 381 9.75 8.56 6.69
CA ALA A 381 9.30 8.59 8.07
C ALA A 381 10.21 7.82 9.04
N ASP A 382 11.01 6.87 8.54
CA ASP A 382 12.04 6.18 9.33
C ASP A 382 13.33 7.04 9.48
N GLU A 383 13.51 8.05 8.61
CA GLU A 383 14.60 9.04 8.69
C GLU A 383 14.30 10.26 9.59
N SER A 384 13.09 10.39 10.17
CA SER A 384 12.59 11.62 10.82
C SER A 384 12.10 11.47 12.26
#